data_AF-A0A3B0X5Z9-F1
#
_entry.id   AF-A0A3B0X5Z9-F1
#
_cell.length_a   1.000
_cell.length_b   1.000
_cell.length_c   1.000
_cell.angle_alpha   90.00
_cell.angle_beta   90.00
_cell.angle_gamma   90.00
#
_symmetry.space_group_name_H-M   'P 1'
#
loop_
_entity.id
_entity.type
_entity.pdbx_description
1 polymer ?
#
loop_
_entity_poly.entity_id
_entity_poly.type
_entity_poly.pdbx_seq_one_letter_code
_entity_poly.pdbx_strand_id
1 'polypeptide(L)'
;MSKPTDIELKTAIVASATMKEHDKDPFFIAKTLLNHDFRLKHYEALLKAADRYMNHGQAEGERMKLLRCIEKAKEAESRAANEDIDSFGLE
;
A
#
# COMPACT_ATOMS: atom_id res chain seq x y z
N MET A 1 -0.81 19.60 7.27
CA MET A 1 0.08 18.48 7.60
C MET A 1 1.05 18.29 6.43
N SER A 2 2.36 18.34 6.66
CA SER A 2 3.39 18.06 5.65
C SER A 2 3.54 16.54 5.45
N LYS A 3 3.97 16.11 4.25
CA LYS A 3 4.34 14.71 4.00
C LYS A 3 5.50 14.36 4.96
N PRO A 4 5.41 13.28 5.75
CA PRO A 4 6.53 12.85 6.59
C PRO A 4 7.74 12.57 5.71
N THR A 5 8.93 12.86 6.25
CA THR A 5 10.18 12.53 5.57
C THR A 5 10.35 11.01 5.47
N ASP A 6 11.14 10.55 4.50
CA ASP A 6 11.41 9.10 4.35
C ASP A 6 11.98 8.48 5.62
N ILE A 7 12.71 9.26 6.43
CA ILE A 7 13.30 8.82 7.70
C ILE A 7 12.22 8.66 8.77
N GLU A 8 11.32 9.65 8.90
CA GLU A 8 10.19 9.59 9.84
C GLU A 8 9.23 8.44 9.49
N LEU A 9 8.92 8.26 8.21
CA LEU A 9 8.05 7.18 7.74
C LEU A 9 8.67 5.81 8.01
N LYS A 10 9.95 5.60 7.67
CA LYS A 10 10.65 4.33 7.97
C LYS A 10 10.69 4.04 9.46
N THR A 11 10.96 5.06 10.28
CA THR A 11 11.00 4.91 11.75
C THR A 11 9.62 4.52 12.28
N ALA A 12 8.54 5.15 11.79
CA ALA A 12 7.17 4.82 12.17
C ALA A 12 6.75 3.41 11.74
N ILE A 13 7.18 2.95 10.55
CA ILE A 13 6.94 1.58 10.06
C ILE A 13 7.63 0.55 10.95
N VAL A 14 8.90 0.77 11.30
CA VAL A 14 9.67 -0.13 12.18
C VAL A 14 9.02 -0.20 13.57
N ALA A 15 8.68 0.96 14.14
CA ALA A 15 7.97 1.01 15.43
C ALA A 15 6.63 0.26 15.37
N SER A 16 5.88 0.41 14.27
CA SER A 16 4.62 -0.30 14.06
C SER A 16 4.81 -1.82 13.94
N ALA A 17 5.83 -2.26 13.21
CA ALA A 17 6.16 -3.69 13.12
C ALA A 17 6.47 -4.27 14.51
N THR A 18 7.27 -3.57 15.31
CA THR A 18 7.57 -4.01 16.69
C THR A 18 6.34 -4.00 17.61
N MET A 19 5.42 -3.05 17.44
CA MET A 19 4.17 -3.00 18.21
C MET A 19 3.26 -4.18 17.89
N LYS A 20 3.19 -4.57 16.61
CA LYS A 20 2.45 -5.75 16.16
C LYS A 20 3.09 -7.05 16.68
N GLU A 21 4.42 -7.16 16.67
CA GLU A 21 5.14 -8.33 17.20
C GLU A 21 4.97 -8.52 18.72
N HIS A 22 4.88 -7.42 19.47
CA HIS A 22 4.70 -7.46 20.92
C HIS A 22 3.22 -7.52 21.36
N ASP A 23 2.28 -7.64 20.42
CA ASP A 23 0.82 -7.61 20.67
C ASP A 23 0.36 -6.36 21.47
N LYS A 24 1.12 -5.26 21.31
CA LYS A 24 0.88 -3.96 21.96
C LYS A 24 0.37 -2.96 20.94
N ASP A 25 -0.66 -3.35 20.19
CA ASP A 25 -1.38 -2.47 19.28
C ASP A 25 -2.83 -2.22 19.75
N PRO A 26 -3.04 -1.58 20.92
CA PRO A 26 -4.35 -1.44 21.54
C PRO A 26 -5.35 -0.59 20.72
N PHE A 27 -4.86 0.15 19.72
CA PHE A 27 -5.69 1.00 18.86
C PHE A 27 -5.58 0.66 17.37
N PHE A 28 -5.02 -0.51 17.03
CA PHE A 28 -4.78 -0.93 15.64
C PHE A 28 -3.96 0.09 14.83
N ILE A 29 -3.16 0.92 15.48
CA ILE A 29 -2.34 1.96 14.84
C ILE A 29 -1.27 1.29 13.99
N ALA A 30 -0.63 0.25 14.51
CA ALA A 30 0.40 -0.46 13.78
C ALA A 30 -0.20 -1.23 12.59
N LYS A 31 -1.31 -1.94 12.80
CA LYS A 31 -2.04 -2.63 11.72
C LYS A 31 -2.44 -1.65 10.62
N THR A 32 -3.05 -0.52 11.00
CA THR A 32 -3.56 0.48 10.06
C THR A 32 -2.43 1.16 9.30
N LEU A 33 -1.35 1.55 9.98
CA LEU A 33 -0.20 2.22 9.36
C LEU A 33 0.50 1.30 8.36
N LEU A 34 0.75 0.04 8.73
CA LEU A 34 1.39 -0.93 7.85
C LEU A 34 0.54 -1.25 6.61
N ASN A 35 -0.78 -1.41 6.80
CA ASN A 35 -1.70 -1.63 5.69
C ASN A 35 -1.75 -0.43 4.73
N HIS A 36 -1.82 0.79 5.28
CA HIS A 36 -1.83 2.01 4.48
C HIS A 36 -0.50 2.22 3.74
N ASP A 37 0.65 2.01 4.38
CA ASP A 37 1.96 2.12 3.72
C ASP A 37 2.09 1.13 2.56
N PHE A 38 1.65 -0.12 2.77
CA PHE A 38 1.63 -1.13 1.71
C PHE A 38 0.78 -0.70 0.52
N ARG A 39 -0.47 -0.28 0.74
CA ARG A 39 -1.38 0.19 -0.33
C ARG A 39 -0.85 1.45 -1.02
N LEU A 40 -0.28 2.37 -0.26
CA LEU A 40 0.23 3.64 -0.77
C LEU A 40 1.34 3.44 -1.80
N LYS A 41 2.25 2.49 -1.58
CA LYS A 41 3.32 2.15 -2.55
C LYS A 41 2.76 1.68 -3.90
N HIS A 42 1.68 0.91 -3.88
CA HIS A 42 1.02 0.46 -5.11
C HIS A 42 0.33 1.62 -5.84
N TYR A 43 -0.30 2.55 -5.12
CA TYR A 43 -0.88 3.74 -5.72
C TYR A 43 0.17 4.72 -6.27
N GLU A 44 1.29 4.91 -5.58
CA GLU A 44 2.42 5.72 -6.10
C GLU A 44 2.99 5.12 -7.39
N ALA A 45 3.11 3.79 -7.46
CA ALA A 45 3.55 3.10 -8.69
C ALA A 45 2.52 3.26 -9.82
N LEU A 46 1.23 3.16 -9.52
CA LEU A 46 0.15 3.40 -10.47
C LEU A 46 0.19 4.83 -11.02
N LEU A 47 0.37 5.82 -10.14
CA LEU A 47 0.39 7.23 -10.53
C LEU A 47 1.58 7.54 -11.44
N LYS A 48 2.77 6.96 -11.16
CA LYS A 48 3.93 7.05 -12.06
C LYS A 48 3.68 6.40 -13.42
N ALA A 49 2.99 5.25 -13.45
CA ALA A 49 2.65 4.59 -14.70
C ALA A 49 1.61 5.38 -15.51
N ALA A 50 0.62 5.98 -14.84
CA ALA A 50 -0.37 6.83 -15.47
C ALA A 50 0.25 8.10 -16.05
N ASP A 51 1.14 8.75 -15.30
CA ASP A 51 1.85 9.95 -15.74
C ASP A 51 2.73 9.67 -16.97
N ARG A 52 3.45 8.54 -16.99
CA ARG A 52 4.20 8.09 -18.17
C ARG A 52 3.31 7.84 -19.36
N TYR A 53 2.19 7.13 -19.17
CA TYR A 53 1.25 6.84 -20.26
C TYR A 53 0.68 8.12 -20.88
N MET A 54 0.31 9.10 -20.06
CA MET A 54 -0.21 10.39 -20.53
C MET A 54 0.86 11.23 -21.24
N ASN A 55 2.09 11.27 -20.71
CA ASN A 55 3.14 12.15 -21.25
C ASN A 55 3.94 11.54 -22.42
N HIS A 56 3.93 10.21 -22.61
CA HIS A 56 4.75 9.53 -23.64
C HIS A 56 3.93 9.00 -24.83
N GLY A 57 2.79 9.63 -25.13
CA GLY A 57 2.08 9.39 -26.40
C GLY A 57 1.32 8.06 -26.48
N GLN A 58 0.94 7.47 -25.35
CA GLN A 58 0.03 6.31 -25.29
C GLN A 58 0.51 5.05 -26.06
N ALA A 59 1.82 4.82 -26.16
CA ALA A 59 2.36 3.61 -26.76
C ALA A 59 1.82 2.34 -26.09
N GLU A 60 1.56 1.28 -26.86
CA GLU A 60 0.99 0.01 -26.36
C GLU A 60 1.80 -0.59 -25.20
N GLY A 61 3.13 -0.47 -25.24
CA GLY A 61 4.00 -0.93 -24.16
C GLY A 61 3.76 -0.22 -22.83
N GLU A 62 3.51 1.09 -22.84
CA GLU A 62 3.18 1.87 -21.64
C GLU A 62 1.74 1.60 -21.19
N ARG A 63 0.80 1.39 -22.12
CA ARG A 63 -0.56 0.94 -21.80
C ARG A 63 -0.55 -0.40 -21.05
N MET A 64 0.24 -1.37 -21.51
CA MET A 64 0.32 -2.68 -20.87
C MET A 64 0.98 -2.60 -19.49
N LYS A 65 1.98 -1.73 -19.30
CA LYS A 65 2.55 -1.43 -17.96
C LYS A 65 1.51 -0.81 -17.03
N LEU A 66 0.73 0.16 -17.52
CA LEU A 66 -0.35 0.78 -16.76
C LEU A 66 -1.39 -0.25 -16.32
N LEU A 67 -1.86 -1.11 -17.24
CA LEU A 67 -2.82 -2.17 -16.92
C LEU A 67 -2.29 -3.12 -15.83
N ARG A 68 -1.03 -3.57 -15.94
CA ARG A 68 -0.39 -4.40 -14.90
C ARG A 68 -0.29 -3.67 -13.56
N CYS A 69 -0.02 -2.36 -13.56
CA CYS A 69 0.00 -1.57 -12.33
C CYS A 69 -1.39 -1.45 -11.70
N ILE A 70 -2.44 -1.29 -12.51
CA ILE A 70 -3.83 -1.28 -12.05
C ILE A 70 -4.20 -2.61 -11.43
N GLU A 71 -3.89 -3.73 -12.09
CA GLU A 71 -4.15 -5.08 -11.54
C GLU A 71 -3.44 -5.29 -10.21
N LYS A 72 -2.15 -4.95 -10.12
CA LYS A 72 -1.40 -5.05 -8.86
C LYS A 72 -1.98 -4.20 -7.74
N ALA A 73 -2.47 -2.99 -8.03
CA ALA A 73 -3.12 -2.15 -7.04
C ALA A 73 -4.44 -2.77 -6.55
N LYS A 74 -5.25 -3.32 -7.47
CA LYS A 74 -6.49 -4.03 -7.15
C LYS A 74 -6.25 -5.31 -6.33
N GLU A 75 -5.23 -6.09 -6.69
CA GLU A 75 -4.82 -7.27 -5.93
C GLU A 75 -4.36 -6.89 -4.52
N ALA A 76 -3.55 -5.84 -4.38
CA ALA A 76 -3.10 -5.35 -3.09
C ALA A 76 -4.28 -4.90 -2.21
N GLU A 77 -5.28 -4.25 -2.79
CA GLU A 77 -6.51 -3.84 -2.11
C GLU A 77 -7.39 -5.05 -1.72
N SER A 78 -7.54 -6.03 -2.61
CA SER A 78 -8.27 -7.26 -2.31
C SER A 78 -7.58 -8.09 -1.23
N ARG A 79 -6.25 -8.18 -1.22
CA ARG A 79 -5.49 -8.85 -0.15
C ARG A 79 -5.64 -8.13 1.18
N ALA A 80 -5.54 -6.80 1.17
CA ALA A 80 -5.77 -5.98 2.35
C ALA A 80 -7.19 -6.17 2.92
N ALA A 81 -8.20 -6.32 2.06
CA ALA A 81 -9.58 -6.55 2.48
C ALA A 81 -9.82 -8.00 2.96
N ASN A 82 -9.18 -9.01 2.34
CA ASN A 82 -9.33 -10.41 2.74
C ASN A 82 -8.56 -10.75 4.02
N GLU A 83 -7.42 -10.12 4.30
CA GLU A 83 -6.73 -10.27 5.60
C GLU A 83 -7.60 -9.83 6.79
N ASP A 84 -8.55 -8.90 6.58
CA ASP A 84 -9.55 -8.56 7.59
C ASP A 84 -10.61 -9.65 7.75
N ILE A 85 -10.98 -10.37 6.68
CA ILE A 85 -11.99 -11.45 6.74
C ILE A 85 -11.42 -12.69 7.43
N ASP A 86 -10.18 -13.08 7.12
CA ASP A 86 -9.53 -14.23 7.79
C ASP A 86 -9.21 -13.95 9.28
N SER A 87 -9.14 -12.67 9.68
CA SER A 87 -9.00 -12.25 11.08
C SER A 87 -10.33 -12.26 11.86
N PHE A 88 -11.48 -12.27 11.18
CA PHE A 88 -12.78 -12.47 11.82
C PHE A 88 -13.08 -13.97 11.83
N GLY A 89 -12.48 -14.68 12.78
CA GLY A 89 -12.74 -16.10 13.02
C GLY A 89 -14.24 -16.37 13.14
N LEU A 90 -14.80 -17.05 12.14
CA LEU A 90 -16.04 -17.79 12.26
C LEU A 90 -15.68 -19.18 12.81
N GLU A 91 -15.62 -19.29 14.14
CA GLU A 91 -16.00 -20.52 14.85
C GLU A 91 -17.51 -20.50 15.13
#